data_AF-A0A3D4EDV0-F1
#
_entry.id   AF-A0A3D4EDV0-F1
#
_cell.length_a   1.000
_cell.length_b   1.000
_cell.length_c   1.000
_cell.angle_alpha   90.00
_cell.angle_beta   90.00
_cell.angle_gamma   90.00
#
_symmetry.space_group_name_H-M   'P 1'
#
loop_
_entity.id
_entity.type
_entity.pdbx_description
1 polymer ?
#
loop_
_entity_poly.entity_id
_entity_poly.type
_entity_poly.pdbx_seq_one_letter_code
_entity_poly.pdbx_strand_id
1 'polypeptide(L)'
;MQIRKLPELSDIGVVSDFVFDAHNADLSELIKRYRGTVVTEGGSTVIAWQKSIYHFGGLTREVPIVITLKLGADGCIASLDIDRRSNGSQGARCSFPCLEQCIGSKLIGRKISDIPELFQSAGDTKCLHIYEILAGAASFCAHLEGLGQTEGSEQELFTITPTKTGLLVDATHEVLGKKSETELVVRYENAPVLNKFNLPESLSGSVLVRFDGAAVRTEKLDADSFEMIYAQLNRLASRCYNLEKKRFGLSGRVKFSNCPSMSGLLLLAMSHQALKGTVGRAIEVERILHYLQTGYHANPCKGFGG
;
A
#
# COMPACT_ATOMS: atom_id res chain seq x y z
N MET A 1 -18.32 6.75 5.16
CA MET A 1 -18.99 5.45 4.91
C MET A 1 -18.20 4.31 5.55
N GLN A 2 -18.83 3.32 6.21
CA GLN A 2 -18.12 2.13 6.72
C GLN A 2 -17.96 1.12 5.59
N ILE A 3 -16.74 0.96 5.09
CA ILE A 3 -16.48 0.16 3.91
C ILE A 3 -15.80 -1.14 4.36
N ARG A 4 -16.48 -2.26 4.14
CA ARG A 4 -15.99 -3.61 4.46
C ARG A 4 -15.58 -4.41 3.22
N LYS A 5 -15.79 -3.84 2.03
CA LYS A 5 -15.58 -4.47 0.72
C LYS A 5 -15.12 -3.43 -0.29
N LEU A 6 -14.47 -3.89 -1.36
CA LEU A 6 -14.12 -3.03 -2.49
C LEU A 6 -15.39 -2.40 -3.12
N PRO A 7 -15.34 -1.12 -3.52
CA PRO A 7 -16.44 -0.46 -4.23
C PRO A 7 -16.59 -1.04 -5.64
N GLU A 8 -17.78 -0.91 -6.22
CA GLU A 8 -17.97 -1.13 -7.66
C GLU A 8 -17.42 0.06 -8.44
N LEU A 9 -16.54 -0.21 -9.41
CA LEU A 9 -15.86 0.82 -10.20
C LEU A 9 -16.59 1.20 -11.49
N SER A 10 -17.88 0.86 -11.61
CA SER A 10 -18.69 1.14 -12.81
C SER A 10 -19.01 2.63 -13.01
N ASP A 11 -18.79 3.47 -12.00
CA ASP A 11 -19.01 4.91 -12.07
C ASP A 11 -17.78 5.68 -11.55
N ILE A 12 -16.97 6.20 -12.48
CA ILE A 12 -15.66 6.80 -12.18
C ILE A 12 -15.78 8.05 -11.31
N GLY A 13 -16.89 8.79 -11.40
CA GLY A 13 -17.16 9.93 -10.51
C GLY A 13 -17.22 9.51 -9.03
N VAL A 14 -17.65 8.28 -8.76
CA VAL A 14 -17.73 7.69 -7.42
C VAL A 14 -16.35 7.33 -6.86
N VAL A 15 -15.32 7.14 -7.71
CA VAL A 15 -13.98 6.71 -7.25
C VAL A 15 -13.31 7.79 -6.41
N SER A 16 -13.37 9.04 -6.85
CA SER A 16 -12.75 10.14 -6.09
C SER A 16 -13.48 10.34 -4.76
N ASP A 17 -14.81 10.43 -4.78
CA ASP A 17 -15.60 10.62 -3.55
C ASP A 17 -15.47 9.45 -2.58
N PHE A 18 -15.44 8.21 -3.08
CA PHE A 18 -15.14 7.02 -2.29
C PHE A 18 -13.81 7.15 -1.52
N VAL A 19 -12.75 7.61 -2.16
CA VAL A 19 -11.42 7.75 -1.55
C VAL A 19 -11.45 8.74 -0.38
N PHE A 20 -12.21 9.82 -0.51
CA PHE A 20 -12.30 10.85 0.53
C PHE A 20 -13.30 10.50 1.64
N ASP A 21 -14.41 9.83 1.31
CA ASP A 21 -15.50 9.47 2.24
C ASP A 21 -15.25 8.14 3.00
N ALA A 22 -14.28 7.34 2.55
CA ALA A 22 -13.86 6.13 3.23
C ALA A 22 -13.17 6.46 4.57
N HIS A 23 -13.76 5.97 5.66
CA HIS A 23 -13.26 6.17 7.01
C HIS A 23 -13.29 4.87 7.81
N ASN A 24 -12.44 4.77 8.84
CA ASN A 24 -12.50 3.71 9.84
C ASN A 24 -13.41 4.12 11.00
N ALA A 25 -14.72 4.11 10.77
CA ALA A 25 -15.70 4.73 11.67
C ALA A 25 -15.80 4.04 13.04
N ASP A 26 -15.58 2.73 13.11
CA ASP A 26 -15.66 1.96 14.35
C ASP A 26 -14.30 1.81 15.08
N LEU A 27 -13.23 2.35 14.49
CA LEU A 27 -11.87 2.35 15.02
C LEU A 27 -11.35 0.93 15.35
N SER A 28 -11.94 -0.10 14.75
CA SER A 28 -11.61 -1.50 15.04
C SER A 28 -10.33 -1.96 14.34
N GLU A 29 -10.05 -1.39 13.17
CA GLU A 29 -8.87 -1.69 12.36
C GLU A 29 -7.71 -0.76 12.77
N LEU A 30 -6.51 -1.32 12.99
CA LEU A 30 -5.30 -0.50 13.21
C LEU A 30 -4.83 0.16 11.91
N ILE A 31 -4.93 -0.58 10.82
CA ILE A 31 -4.56 -0.13 9.49
C ILE A 31 -5.66 -0.55 8.54
N LYS A 32 -6.11 0.38 7.70
CA LYS A 32 -6.97 0.12 6.57
C LYS A 32 -6.43 0.86 5.37
N ARG A 33 -6.21 0.17 4.27
CA ARG A 33 -5.62 0.72 3.06
C ARG A 33 -6.43 0.31 1.85
N TYR A 34 -6.81 1.31 1.06
CA TYR A 34 -7.38 1.15 -0.27
C TYR A 34 -6.40 1.64 -1.29
N ARG A 35 -6.35 0.98 -2.43
CA ARG A 35 -5.57 1.41 -3.59
C ARG A 35 -6.24 0.91 -4.84
N GLY A 36 -6.03 1.59 -5.96
CA GLY A 36 -6.36 1.02 -7.25
C GLY A 36 -5.96 1.92 -8.41
N THR A 37 -6.21 1.40 -9.60
CA THR A 37 -6.03 2.05 -10.89
C THR A 37 -7.19 1.70 -11.80
N VAL A 38 -7.76 2.69 -12.47
CA VAL A 38 -8.73 2.52 -13.56
C VAL A 38 -8.15 3.13 -14.82
N VAL A 39 -8.24 2.40 -15.92
CA VAL A 39 -7.90 2.86 -17.27
C VAL A 39 -9.18 2.88 -18.08
N THR A 40 -9.50 4.02 -18.68
CA THR A 40 -10.76 4.29 -19.39
C THR A 40 -10.52 5.14 -20.64
N GLU A 41 -11.60 5.50 -21.34
CA GLU A 41 -11.60 6.35 -22.53
C GLU A 41 -10.65 5.81 -23.61
N GLY A 42 -10.75 4.51 -23.88
CA GLY A 42 -9.90 3.79 -24.84
C GLY A 42 -8.42 3.77 -24.46
N GLY A 43 -8.10 3.87 -23.17
CA GLY A 43 -6.71 3.91 -22.68
C GLY A 43 -6.13 5.30 -22.52
N SER A 44 -6.88 6.35 -22.89
CA SER A 44 -6.39 7.73 -22.83
C SER A 44 -6.46 8.33 -21.42
N THR A 45 -7.14 7.68 -20.46
CA THR A 45 -7.29 8.19 -19.11
C THR A 45 -6.94 7.14 -18.08
N VAL A 46 -6.01 7.49 -17.19
CA VAL A 46 -5.58 6.65 -16.08
C VAL A 46 -5.86 7.38 -14.77
N ILE A 47 -6.69 6.78 -13.92
CA ILE A 47 -7.01 7.32 -12.59
C ILE A 47 -6.45 6.34 -11.58
N ALA A 48 -5.56 6.81 -10.72
CA ALA A 48 -4.89 5.98 -9.74
C ALA A 48 -4.99 6.62 -8.35
N TRP A 49 -5.27 5.81 -7.33
CA TRP A 49 -5.58 6.32 -6.01
C TRP A 49 -5.02 5.46 -4.89
N GLN A 50 -4.94 6.06 -3.71
CA GLN A 50 -4.70 5.39 -2.47
C GLN A 50 -5.38 6.12 -1.31
N LYS A 51 -5.95 5.37 -0.38
CA LYS A 51 -6.39 5.85 0.93
C LYS A 51 -5.79 4.97 2.00
N SER A 52 -4.81 5.48 2.75
CA SER A 52 -4.34 4.81 3.97
C SER A 52 -4.99 5.42 5.20
N ILE A 53 -5.46 4.58 6.11
CA ILE A 53 -6.06 4.95 7.38
C ILE A 53 -5.28 4.22 8.48
N TYR A 54 -4.72 4.98 9.40
CA TYR A 54 -3.93 4.48 10.51
C TYR A 54 -4.62 4.88 11.82
N HIS A 55 -4.97 3.91 12.65
CA HIS A 55 -5.55 4.13 13.97
C HIS A 55 -4.62 3.59 15.06
N PHE A 56 -3.88 4.49 15.69
CA PHE A 56 -2.93 4.15 16.74
C PHE A 56 -3.09 5.10 17.93
N GLY A 57 -3.16 4.54 19.13
CA GLY A 57 -3.20 5.32 20.37
C GLY A 57 -4.30 6.37 20.49
N GLY A 58 -5.47 6.10 19.90
CA GLY A 58 -6.61 7.02 19.92
C GLY A 58 -6.53 8.12 18.87
N LEU A 59 -5.52 8.12 18.01
CA LEU A 59 -5.39 9.02 16.87
C LEU A 59 -5.70 8.27 15.58
N THR A 60 -6.57 8.85 14.77
CA THR A 60 -6.82 8.40 13.40
C THR A 60 -6.14 9.35 12.43
N ARG A 61 -5.31 8.81 11.55
CA ARG A 61 -4.67 9.52 10.45
C ARG A 61 -5.14 8.94 9.15
N GLU A 62 -5.52 9.81 8.23
CA GLU A 62 -6.03 9.44 6.93
C GLU A 62 -5.23 10.12 5.83
N VAL A 63 -4.97 9.35 4.78
CA VAL A 63 -4.05 9.73 3.69
C VAL A 63 -4.72 9.45 2.36
N PRO A 64 -5.63 10.31 1.90
CA PRO A 64 -6.21 10.19 0.57
C PRO A 64 -5.30 10.84 -0.48
N ILE A 65 -5.05 10.13 -1.57
CA ILE A 65 -4.39 10.67 -2.77
C ILE A 65 -5.10 10.11 -3.99
N VAL A 66 -5.49 11.00 -4.90
CA VAL A 66 -6.04 10.65 -6.22
C VAL A 66 -5.26 11.40 -7.29
N ILE A 67 -4.77 10.68 -8.30
CA ILE A 67 -4.04 11.21 -9.45
C ILE A 67 -4.76 10.79 -10.73
N THR A 68 -4.99 11.74 -11.61
CA THR A 68 -5.51 11.51 -12.97
C THR A 68 -4.44 11.86 -13.98
N LEU A 69 -4.11 10.93 -14.88
CA LEU A 69 -3.24 11.14 -16.02
C LEU A 69 -4.09 11.09 -17.29
N LYS A 70 -3.95 12.09 -18.15
CA LYS A 70 -4.47 12.02 -19.53
C LYS A 70 -3.31 11.75 -20.47
N LEU A 71 -3.44 10.69 -21.26
CA LEU A 71 -2.47 10.26 -22.25
C LEU A 71 -2.84 10.82 -23.62
N GLY A 72 -1.85 11.31 -24.36
CA GLY A 72 -1.97 11.65 -25.77
C GLY A 72 -2.02 10.40 -26.64
N ALA A 73 -2.31 10.61 -27.94
CA ALA A 73 -2.37 9.52 -28.92
C ALA A 73 -1.03 8.78 -29.11
N ASP A 74 0.09 9.41 -28.73
CA ASP A 74 1.44 8.85 -28.73
C ASP A 74 1.78 8.05 -27.45
N GLY A 75 0.83 7.94 -26.52
CA GLY A 75 0.99 7.30 -25.22
C GLY A 75 1.77 8.14 -24.19
N CYS A 76 2.11 9.39 -24.54
CA CYS A 76 2.76 10.32 -23.63
C CYS A 76 1.73 10.96 -22.69
N ILE A 77 2.12 11.25 -21.46
CA ILE A 77 1.29 11.95 -20.48
C ILE A 77 1.13 13.41 -20.95
N ALA A 78 -0.06 13.77 -21.42
CA ALA A 78 -0.40 15.10 -21.91
C ALA A 78 -0.80 16.04 -20.77
N SER A 79 -1.49 15.53 -19.76
CA SER A 79 -1.80 16.26 -18.53
C SER A 79 -1.81 15.35 -17.31
N LEU A 80 -1.62 15.97 -16.15
CA LEU A 80 -1.66 15.36 -14.84
C LEU A 80 -2.47 16.27 -13.92
N ASP A 81 -3.42 15.68 -13.21
CA ASP A 81 -4.21 16.34 -12.18
C ASP A 81 -4.10 15.54 -10.87
N ILE A 82 -3.98 16.25 -9.76
CA ILE A 82 -4.04 15.67 -8.41
C ILE A 82 -5.30 16.26 -7.76
N ASP A 83 -6.20 15.44 -7.22
CA ASP A 83 -7.39 15.99 -6.57
C ASP A 83 -6.95 16.88 -5.40
N ARG A 84 -7.41 18.14 -5.35
CA ARG A 84 -7.00 19.12 -4.34
C ARG A 84 -7.38 18.73 -2.91
N ARG A 85 -8.34 17.82 -2.74
CA ARG A 85 -8.67 17.21 -1.45
C ARG A 85 -7.60 16.23 -0.97
N SER A 86 -6.67 15.83 -1.84
CA SER A 86 -5.46 15.06 -1.51
C SER A 86 -4.55 15.90 -0.63
N ASN A 87 -4.97 16.09 0.61
CA ASN A 87 -4.32 16.95 1.57
C ASN A 87 -3.90 16.10 2.76
N GLY A 88 -2.60 15.81 2.83
CA GLY A 88 -1.93 15.44 4.08
C GLY A 88 -1.32 14.04 4.12
N SER A 89 -0.30 13.91 4.97
CA SER A 89 -0.22 12.88 6.03
C SER A 89 1.15 12.74 6.71
N GLN A 90 2.20 13.37 6.20
CA GLN A 90 3.55 13.40 6.82
C GLN A 90 4.11 14.83 6.89
N GLY A 91 3.24 15.82 7.07
CA GLY A 91 3.61 17.23 6.96
C GLY A 91 3.84 17.69 5.51
N ALA A 92 4.69 18.70 5.33
CA ALA A 92 4.86 19.43 4.07
C ALA A 92 5.26 18.56 2.85
N ARG A 93 5.77 17.34 3.04
CA ARG A 93 6.19 16.44 1.95
C ARG A 93 5.04 15.69 1.27
N CYS A 94 3.89 15.60 1.92
CA CYS A 94 2.68 14.97 1.38
C CYS A 94 1.56 16.01 1.16
N SER A 95 1.89 17.31 1.15
CA SER A 95 0.93 18.36 0.83
C SER A 95 0.77 18.48 -0.69
N PHE A 96 -0.44 18.80 -1.14
CA PHE A 96 -0.74 19.00 -2.56
C PHE A 96 0.34 19.83 -3.30
N PRO A 97 0.79 21.00 -2.81
CA PRO A 97 1.82 21.79 -3.51
C PRO A 97 3.16 21.05 -3.66
N CYS A 98 3.56 20.27 -2.65
CA CYS A 98 4.80 19.49 -2.74
C CYS A 98 4.66 18.35 -3.73
N LEU A 99 3.51 17.66 -3.73
CA LEU A 99 3.22 16.57 -4.65
C LEU A 99 3.21 17.08 -6.10
N GLU A 100 2.46 18.15 -6.37
CA GLU A 100 2.38 18.81 -7.67
C GLU A 100 3.76 19.24 -8.18
N GLN A 101 4.58 19.87 -7.34
CA GLN A 101 5.94 20.25 -7.68
C GLN A 101 6.85 19.04 -7.98
N CYS A 102 6.68 17.92 -7.26
CA CYS A 102 7.58 16.78 -7.38
C CYS A 102 7.36 15.95 -8.65
N ILE A 103 6.11 15.83 -9.11
CA ILE A 103 5.78 14.95 -10.25
C ILE A 103 5.28 15.70 -11.48
N GLY A 104 4.69 16.88 -11.32
CA GLY A 104 4.01 17.60 -12.40
C GLY A 104 4.91 17.82 -13.62
N SER A 105 6.02 18.52 -13.48
CA SER A 105 6.92 18.80 -14.61
C SER A 105 7.76 17.60 -15.07
N LYS A 106 7.89 16.55 -14.25
CA LYS A 106 8.72 15.38 -14.58
C LYS A 106 8.02 14.37 -15.48
N LEU A 107 6.69 14.33 -15.42
CA LEU A 107 5.87 13.32 -16.11
C LEU A 107 5.29 13.81 -17.43
N ILE A 108 4.95 15.11 -17.56
CA ILE A 108 4.40 15.64 -18.80
C ILE A 108 5.37 15.42 -19.97
N GLY A 109 4.85 14.86 -21.07
CA GLY A 109 5.63 14.51 -22.26
C GLY A 109 6.46 13.23 -22.14
N ARG A 110 6.33 12.46 -21.06
CA ARG A 110 6.92 11.12 -20.91
C ARG A 110 5.88 10.04 -21.13
N LYS A 111 6.28 8.84 -21.56
CA LYS A 111 5.37 7.71 -21.63
C LYS A 111 5.10 7.17 -20.23
N ILE A 112 3.92 6.62 -20.01
CA ILE A 112 3.58 5.98 -18.73
C ILE A 112 4.50 4.78 -18.43
N SER A 113 5.03 4.12 -19.47
CA SER A 113 6.03 3.05 -19.38
C SER A 113 7.37 3.51 -18.79
N ASP A 114 7.67 4.80 -18.81
CA ASP A 114 8.96 5.35 -18.36
C ASP A 114 8.98 5.58 -16.85
N ILE A 115 7.80 5.58 -16.19
CA ILE A 115 7.65 5.84 -14.76
C ILE A 115 8.58 4.97 -13.88
N PRO A 116 8.71 3.65 -14.10
CA PRO A 116 9.60 2.82 -13.28
C PRO A 116 11.09 3.19 -13.38
N GLU A 117 11.51 3.79 -14.50
CA GLU A 117 12.89 4.25 -14.70
C GLU A 117 13.11 5.65 -14.13
N LEU A 118 12.11 6.53 -14.28
CA LEU A 118 12.10 7.90 -13.74
C LEU A 118 12.08 7.92 -12.21
N PHE A 119 11.34 6.98 -11.60
CA PHE A 119 11.21 6.84 -10.16
C PHE A 119 11.60 5.43 -9.76
N GLN A 120 12.86 5.26 -9.37
CA GLN A 120 13.41 3.97 -8.95
C GLN A 120 13.04 3.67 -7.49
N SER A 121 12.91 4.72 -6.68
CA SER A 121 12.61 4.64 -5.25
C SER A 121 11.60 5.69 -4.79
N ALA A 122 11.07 5.49 -3.58
CA ALA A 122 10.24 6.50 -2.90
C ALA A 122 10.97 7.82 -2.64
N GLY A 123 12.31 7.84 -2.68
CA GLY A 123 13.11 9.06 -2.56
C GLY A 123 12.92 10.01 -3.75
N ASP A 124 12.71 9.46 -4.95
CA ASP A 124 12.62 10.25 -6.19
C ASP A 124 11.31 11.05 -6.29
N THR A 125 10.25 10.53 -5.67
CA THR A 125 8.93 11.16 -5.54
C THR A 125 8.75 11.92 -4.22
N LYS A 126 9.69 11.77 -3.27
CA LYS A 126 9.63 12.28 -1.88
C LYS A 126 8.44 11.78 -1.05
N CYS A 127 7.63 10.87 -1.58
CA CYS A 127 6.43 10.31 -0.96
C CYS A 127 6.24 8.85 -1.42
N LEU A 128 6.26 7.90 -0.47
CA LEU A 128 6.04 6.48 -0.79
C LEU A 128 4.69 6.28 -1.49
N HIS A 129 3.63 6.93 -1.02
CA HIS A 129 2.29 6.75 -1.56
C HIS A 129 2.22 7.12 -3.05
N ILE A 130 2.87 8.22 -3.47
CA ILE A 130 2.95 8.59 -4.89
C ILE A 130 3.77 7.57 -5.68
N TYR A 131 4.90 7.13 -5.12
CA TYR A 131 5.71 6.10 -5.77
C TYR A 131 4.88 4.84 -6.02
N GLU A 132 4.16 4.37 -5.00
CA GLU A 132 3.29 3.20 -5.10
C GLU A 132 2.16 3.44 -6.11
N ILE A 133 1.44 4.56 -6.04
CA ILE A 133 0.34 4.89 -6.98
C ILE A 133 0.86 4.88 -8.43
N LEU A 134 1.90 5.66 -8.73
CA LEU A 134 2.41 5.80 -10.10
C LEU A 134 3.04 4.50 -10.62
N ALA A 135 3.82 3.81 -9.79
CA ALA A 135 4.42 2.55 -10.19
C ALA A 135 3.36 1.44 -10.37
N GLY A 136 2.28 1.49 -9.59
CA GLY A 136 1.10 0.64 -9.76
C GLY A 136 0.40 0.91 -11.08
N ALA A 137 0.07 2.18 -11.34
CA ALA A 137 -0.59 2.59 -12.57
C ALA A 137 0.19 2.20 -13.83
N ALA A 138 1.50 2.46 -13.86
CA ALA A 138 2.37 2.04 -14.95
C ALA A 138 2.41 0.51 -15.12
N SER A 139 2.53 -0.22 -14.00
CA SER A 139 2.52 -1.69 -14.02
C SER A 139 1.18 -2.27 -14.49
N PHE A 140 0.06 -1.61 -14.20
CA PHE A 140 -1.27 -2.05 -14.62
C PHE A 140 -1.52 -1.75 -16.11
N CYS A 141 -1.10 -0.57 -16.59
CA CYS A 141 -1.16 -0.24 -18.01
C CYS A 141 -0.34 -1.23 -18.86
N ALA A 142 0.88 -1.57 -18.41
CA ALA A 142 1.70 -2.60 -19.07
C ALA A 142 1.03 -3.99 -19.05
N HIS A 143 0.26 -4.30 -18.00
CA HIS A 143 -0.51 -5.55 -17.95
C HIS A 143 -1.64 -5.56 -18.98
N LEU A 144 -2.41 -4.47 -19.10
CA LEU A 144 -3.45 -4.31 -20.12
C LEU A 144 -2.87 -4.41 -21.53
N GLU A 145 -1.75 -3.73 -21.80
CA GLU A 145 -1.04 -3.80 -23.08
C GLU A 145 -0.64 -5.24 -23.42
N GLY A 146 -0.07 -5.98 -22.46
CA GLY A 146 0.27 -7.39 -22.63
C GLY A 146 -0.93 -8.31 -22.92
N LEU A 147 -2.14 -7.88 -22.57
CA LEU A 147 -3.39 -8.57 -22.89
C LEU A 147 -4.09 -8.05 -24.16
N GLY A 148 -3.55 -7.01 -24.81
CA GLY A 148 -4.21 -6.33 -25.92
C GLY A 148 -5.49 -5.59 -25.52
N GLN A 149 -5.61 -5.19 -24.25
CA GLN A 149 -6.74 -4.43 -23.71
C GLN A 149 -6.36 -2.96 -23.55
N THR A 150 -7.33 -2.07 -23.73
CA THR A 150 -7.16 -0.62 -23.60
C THR A 150 -7.82 -0.05 -22.35
N GLU A 151 -8.70 -0.82 -21.70
CA GLU A 151 -9.46 -0.39 -20.55
C GLU A 151 -9.53 -1.51 -19.51
N GLY A 152 -9.72 -1.12 -18.26
CA GLY A 152 -9.83 -2.08 -17.16
C GLY A 152 -9.57 -1.42 -15.82
N SER A 153 -9.68 -2.22 -14.77
CA SER A 153 -9.43 -1.76 -13.41
C SER A 153 -8.72 -2.81 -12.56
N GLU A 154 -7.93 -2.30 -11.62
CA GLU A 154 -7.42 -3.03 -10.47
C GLU A 154 -7.71 -2.24 -9.20
N GLN A 155 -7.97 -2.95 -8.11
CA GLN A 155 -8.10 -2.35 -6.80
C GLN A 155 -7.84 -3.36 -5.70
N GLU A 156 -7.38 -2.87 -4.55
CA GLU A 156 -7.07 -3.68 -3.40
C GLU A 156 -7.50 -3.00 -2.09
N LEU A 157 -8.11 -3.80 -1.22
CA LEU A 157 -8.44 -3.46 0.15
C LEU A 157 -7.60 -4.33 1.07
N PHE A 158 -6.87 -3.69 1.97
CA PHE A 158 -6.01 -4.32 2.95
C PHE A 158 -6.34 -3.80 4.34
N THR A 159 -6.59 -4.68 5.31
CA THR A 159 -6.85 -4.30 6.70
C THR A 159 -5.94 -5.07 7.65
N ILE A 160 -5.59 -4.45 8.78
CA ILE A 160 -4.94 -5.10 9.91
C ILE A 160 -5.76 -4.80 11.17
N THR A 161 -6.24 -5.85 11.81
CA THR A 161 -7.08 -5.80 12.99
C THR A 161 -6.37 -6.46 14.17
N PRO A 162 -6.38 -5.88 15.38
CA PRO A 162 -5.80 -6.53 16.54
C PRO A 162 -6.71 -7.66 17.00
N THR A 163 -6.12 -8.80 17.37
CA THR A 163 -6.83 -9.92 17.99
C THR A 163 -6.37 -10.10 19.43
N LYS A 164 -7.04 -10.96 20.20
CA LYS A 164 -6.64 -11.25 21.59
C LYS A 164 -5.20 -11.79 21.69
N THR A 165 -4.74 -12.50 20.66
CA THR A 165 -3.46 -13.22 20.67
C THR A 165 -2.52 -12.77 19.57
N GLY A 166 -2.82 -11.69 18.85
CA GLY A 166 -1.99 -11.24 17.74
C GLY A 166 -2.68 -10.26 16.79
N LEU A 167 -2.58 -10.53 15.50
CA LEU A 167 -3.13 -9.70 14.43
C LEU A 167 -3.90 -10.56 13.43
N LEU A 168 -4.92 -9.98 12.81
CA LEU A 168 -5.57 -10.50 11.63
C LEU A 168 -5.29 -9.54 10.48
N VAL A 169 -4.82 -10.07 9.36
CA VAL A 169 -4.69 -9.32 8.11
C VAL A 169 -5.69 -9.89 7.12
N ASP A 170 -6.51 -9.02 6.54
CA ASP A 170 -7.41 -9.38 5.44
C ASP A 170 -7.05 -8.53 4.23
N ALA A 171 -6.82 -9.19 3.09
CA ALA A 171 -6.53 -8.53 1.82
C ALA A 171 -7.46 -9.07 0.74
N THR A 172 -8.16 -8.18 0.05
CA THR A 172 -8.95 -8.49 -1.15
C THR A 172 -8.38 -7.70 -2.31
N HIS A 173 -7.93 -8.40 -3.34
CA HIS A 173 -7.40 -7.82 -4.56
C HIS A 173 -8.30 -8.21 -5.73
N GLU A 174 -8.73 -7.22 -6.51
CA GLU A 174 -9.49 -7.41 -7.73
C GLU A 174 -8.70 -6.88 -8.92
N VAL A 175 -8.55 -7.70 -9.96
CA VAL A 175 -7.89 -7.34 -11.22
C VAL A 175 -8.80 -7.79 -12.36
N LEU A 176 -9.27 -6.85 -13.18
CA LEU A 176 -10.17 -7.13 -14.31
C LEU A 176 -11.39 -7.97 -13.92
N GLY A 177 -12.01 -7.63 -12.78
CA GLY A 177 -13.19 -8.33 -12.22
C GLY A 177 -12.89 -9.68 -11.56
N LYS A 178 -11.66 -10.19 -11.66
CA LYS A 178 -11.24 -11.42 -10.97
C LYS A 178 -10.72 -11.07 -9.57
N LYS A 179 -11.14 -11.84 -8.56
CA LYS A 179 -10.76 -11.62 -7.16
C LYS A 179 -9.79 -12.67 -6.63
N SER A 180 -8.96 -12.23 -5.69
CA SER A 180 -8.21 -13.06 -4.75
C SER A 180 -8.38 -12.54 -3.33
N GLU A 181 -8.48 -13.45 -2.38
CA GLU A 181 -8.55 -13.13 -0.95
C GLU A 181 -7.36 -13.77 -0.22
N THR A 182 -6.61 -12.96 0.53
CA THR A 182 -5.52 -13.43 1.39
C THR A 182 -5.82 -13.06 2.83
N GLU A 183 -5.81 -14.06 3.71
CA GLU A 183 -5.94 -13.89 5.16
C GLU A 183 -4.63 -14.30 5.84
N LEU A 184 -4.10 -13.47 6.74
CA LEU A 184 -3.01 -13.84 7.63
C LEU A 184 -3.49 -13.80 9.09
N VAL A 185 -3.51 -14.97 9.72
CA VAL A 185 -3.79 -15.08 11.15
C VAL A 185 -2.45 -15.14 11.89
N VAL A 186 -2.01 -14.01 12.43
CA VAL A 186 -0.80 -13.88 13.23
C VAL A 186 -1.13 -14.19 14.69
N ARG A 187 -0.43 -15.17 15.26
CA ARG A 187 -0.55 -15.55 16.68
C ARG A 187 0.78 -15.43 17.36
N TYR A 188 0.84 -14.63 18.40
CA TYR A 188 1.99 -14.51 19.26
C TYR A 188 1.94 -15.57 20.36
N GLU A 189 3.09 -16.18 20.65
CA GLU A 189 3.28 -16.97 21.87
C GLU A 189 3.44 -16.04 23.08
N ASN A 190 4.21 -14.96 22.90
CA ASN A 190 4.42 -13.89 23.88
C ASN A 190 4.29 -12.53 23.20
N ALA A 191 3.93 -11.48 23.96
CA ALA A 191 3.88 -10.13 23.41
C ALA A 191 5.22 -9.75 22.74
N PRO A 192 5.20 -9.06 21.58
CA PRO A 192 6.43 -8.61 20.92
C PRO A 192 7.28 -7.75 21.86
N VAL A 193 8.58 -8.01 21.92
CA VAL A 193 9.53 -7.15 22.61
C VAL A 193 9.92 -6.03 21.63
N LEU A 194 9.91 -4.79 22.10
CA LEU A 194 10.15 -3.61 21.25
C LEU A 194 11.47 -2.93 21.60
N ASN A 195 12.21 -2.51 20.58
CA ASN A 195 13.40 -1.69 20.74
C ASN A 195 13.06 -0.24 21.14
N LYS A 196 14.11 0.56 21.33
CA LYS A 196 14.04 2.01 21.62
C LYS A 196 13.30 2.86 20.57
N PHE A 197 13.04 2.32 19.38
CA PHE A 197 12.26 2.96 18.31
C PHE A 197 10.82 2.46 18.25
N ASN A 198 10.38 1.73 19.28
CA ASN A 198 9.07 1.08 19.33
C ASN A 198 8.82 0.16 18.13
N LEU A 199 9.86 -0.51 17.63
CA LEU A 199 9.76 -1.55 16.59
C LEU A 199 10.09 -2.92 17.19
N PRO A 200 9.49 -4.01 16.68
CA PRO A 200 9.79 -5.35 17.18
C PRO A 200 11.27 -5.69 17.11
N GLU A 201 11.86 -6.08 18.24
CA GLU A 201 13.25 -6.57 18.33
C GLU A 201 13.32 -8.05 18.69
N SER A 202 12.26 -8.62 19.26
CA SER A 202 12.09 -10.07 19.37
C SER A 202 10.62 -10.46 19.28
N LEU A 203 10.36 -11.60 18.65
CA LEU A 203 9.03 -12.12 18.40
C LEU A 203 9.06 -13.66 18.43
N SER A 204 8.09 -14.26 19.11
CA SER A 204 7.79 -15.70 18.98
C SER A 204 6.30 -15.90 18.70
N GLY A 205 5.99 -16.79 17.76
CA GLY A 205 4.64 -16.99 17.25
C GLY A 205 4.56 -17.80 15.96
N SER A 206 3.41 -17.67 15.30
CA SER A 206 3.13 -18.27 14.00
C SER A 206 2.22 -17.40 13.16
N VAL A 207 2.25 -17.62 11.84
CA VAL A 207 1.31 -17.07 10.88
C VAL A 207 0.68 -18.19 10.09
N LEU A 208 -0.65 -18.31 10.19
CA LEU A 208 -1.44 -19.10 9.25
C LEU A 208 -1.80 -18.22 8.06
N VAL A 209 -1.47 -18.68 6.86
CA VAL A 209 -1.84 -18.06 5.59
C VAL A 209 -3.01 -18.82 5.01
N ARG A 210 -4.11 -18.12 4.74
CA ARG A 210 -5.19 -18.62 3.90
C ARG A 210 -5.26 -17.82 2.61
N PHE A 211 -5.54 -18.52 1.53
CA PHE A 211 -5.71 -17.94 0.21
C PHE A 211 -7.00 -18.49 -0.40
N ASP A 212 -7.91 -17.60 -0.80
CA ASP A 212 -9.26 -17.93 -1.26
C ASP A 212 -9.99 -18.89 -0.28
N GLY A 213 -9.88 -18.60 1.02
CA GLY A 213 -10.47 -19.38 2.12
C GLY A 213 -9.74 -20.68 2.49
N ALA A 214 -8.82 -21.17 1.66
CA ALA A 214 -8.06 -22.39 1.92
C ALA A 214 -6.79 -22.11 2.73
N ALA A 215 -6.55 -22.88 3.80
CA ALA A 215 -5.28 -22.86 4.50
C ALA A 215 -4.18 -23.40 3.59
N VAL A 216 -3.27 -22.53 3.17
CA VAL A 216 -2.19 -22.90 2.23
C VAL A 216 -0.86 -23.15 2.93
N ARG A 217 -0.66 -22.53 4.11
CA ARG A 217 0.61 -22.61 4.83
C ARG A 217 0.50 -22.12 6.27
N THR A 218 1.31 -22.68 7.15
CA THR A 218 1.65 -22.09 8.46
C THR A 218 3.16 -21.87 8.52
N GLU A 219 3.59 -20.66 8.89
CA GLU A 219 5.00 -20.34 9.13
C GLU A 219 5.23 -20.00 10.61
N LYS A 220 6.35 -20.46 11.17
CA LYS A 220 6.81 -20.01 12.49
C LYS A 220 7.37 -18.59 12.34
N LEU A 221 6.99 -17.68 13.25
CA LEU A 221 7.64 -16.39 13.44
C LEU A 221 8.47 -16.48 14.71
N ASP A 222 9.78 -16.65 14.57
CA ASP A 222 10.69 -16.79 15.71
C ASP A 222 11.99 -16.07 15.38
N ALA A 223 12.24 -14.97 16.08
CA ALA A 223 13.36 -14.09 15.82
C ALA A 223 13.74 -13.28 17.07
N ASP A 224 15.03 -13.01 17.20
CA ASP A 224 15.68 -12.28 18.30
C ASP A 224 16.31 -10.95 17.83
N SER A 225 15.99 -10.51 16.61
CA SER A 225 16.38 -9.20 16.08
C SER A 225 15.34 -8.64 15.11
N PHE A 226 15.31 -7.30 14.98
CA PHE A 226 14.46 -6.59 14.02
C PHE A 226 14.70 -7.06 12.58
N GLU A 227 15.96 -7.22 12.18
CA GLU A 227 16.37 -7.64 10.84
C GLU A 227 15.83 -9.03 10.50
N MET A 228 15.88 -9.96 11.46
CA MET A 228 15.33 -11.30 11.27
C MET A 228 13.81 -11.30 11.16
N ILE A 229 13.11 -10.51 12.00
CA ILE A 229 11.65 -10.35 11.91
C ILE A 229 11.29 -9.79 10.52
N TYR A 230 11.94 -8.70 10.10
CA TYR A 230 11.69 -8.08 8.80
C TYR A 230 11.96 -9.05 7.63
N ALA A 231 13.05 -9.81 7.69
CA ALA A 231 13.37 -10.82 6.67
C ALA A 231 12.32 -11.94 6.61
N GLN A 232 11.80 -12.40 7.75
CA GLN A 232 10.71 -13.39 7.79
C GLN A 232 9.42 -12.83 7.18
N LEU A 233 9.03 -11.60 7.56
CA LEU A 233 7.84 -10.94 7.01
C LEU A 233 7.96 -10.67 5.50
N ASN A 234 9.12 -10.24 5.01
CA ASN A 234 9.35 -10.06 3.58
C ASN A 234 9.25 -11.36 2.78
N ARG A 235 9.76 -12.47 3.34
CA ARG A 235 9.60 -13.79 2.71
C ARG A 235 8.14 -14.20 2.65
N LEU A 236 7.40 -14.01 3.75
CA LEU A 236 5.96 -14.25 3.79
C LEU A 236 5.22 -13.41 2.74
N ALA A 237 5.47 -12.10 2.70
CA ALA A 237 4.90 -11.18 1.72
C ALA A 237 5.20 -11.58 0.27
N SER A 238 6.44 -11.98 0.00
CA SER A 238 6.84 -12.47 -1.33
C SER A 238 6.09 -13.75 -1.73
N ARG A 239 5.77 -14.62 -0.77
CA ARG A 239 4.97 -15.82 -1.04
C ARG A 239 3.51 -15.48 -1.32
N CYS A 240 2.88 -14.62 -0.54
CA CYS A 240 1.51 -14.15 -0.80
C CYS A 240 1.41 -13.49 -2.18
N TYR A 241 2.38 -12.62 -2.49
CA TYR A 241 2.50 -11.99 -3.80
C TYR A 241 2.60 -13.01 -4.95
N ASN A 242 3.33 -14.11 -4.77
CA ASN A 242 3.40 -15.17 -5.79
C ASN A 242 2.08 -15.93 -5.97
N LEU A 243 1.29 -16.09 -4.90
CA LEU A 243 -0.06 -16.67 -4.99
C LEU A 243 -0.98 -15.75 -5.81
N GLU A 244 -0.99 -14.45 -5.52
CA GLU A 244 -1.74 -13.46 -6.30
C GLU A 244 -1.31 -13.44 -7.76
N LYS A 245 0.00 -13.41 -8.03
CA LYS A 245 0.51 -13.46 -9.40
C LYS A 245 0.03 -14.70 -10.15
N LYS A 246 0.10 -15.87 -9.52
CA LYS A 246 -0.39 -17.11 -10.13
C LYS A 246 -1.90 -17.05 -10.37
N ARG A 247 -2.66 -16.51 -9.41
CA ARG A 247 -4.11 -16.36 -9.50
C ARG A 247 -4.51 -15.47 -10.68
N PHE A 248 -3.83 -14.35 -10.89
CA PHE A 248 -4.13 -13.40 -11.97
C PHE A 248 -3.40 -13.68 -13.28
N GLY A 249 -2.49 -14.65 -13.33
CA GLY A 249 -1.71 -14.94 -14.53
C GLY A 249 -0.65 -13.87 -14.85
N LEU A 250 -0.13 -13.21 -13.81
CA LEU A 250 0.78 -12.09 -13.93
C LEU A 250 2.23 -12.53 -14.12
N SER A 251 2.92 -11.97 -15.10
CA SER A 251 4.34 -12.17 -15.37
C SER A 251 5.20 -10.98 -14.91
N GLY A 252 6.50 -11.21 -14.72
CA GLY A 252 7.44 -10.14 -14.38
C GLY A 252 7.22 -9.52 -13.00
N ARG A 253 7.67 -8.28 -12.81
CA ARG A 253 7.51 -7.54 -11.55
C ARG A 253 6.26 -6.67 -11.62
N VAL A 254 5.21 -7.11 -10.94
CA VAL A 254 3.96 -6.37 -10.76
C VAL A 254 4.02 -5.47 -9.54
N LYS A 255 3.75 -4.18 -9.73
CA LYS A 255 3.85 -3.17 -8.67
C LYS A 255 2.50 -2.68 -8.13
N PHE A 256 1.37 -3.13 -8.66
CA PHE A 256 0.03 -2.73 -8.20
C PHE A 256 -0.55 -3.55 -7.02
N SER A 257 0.14 -4.60 -6.55
CA SER A 257 -0.21 -5.31 -5.31
C SER A 257 0.35 -4.60 -4.07
N ASN A 258 -0.37 -4.64 -2.94
CA ASN A 258 0.05 -4.16 -1.62
C ASN A 258 0.88 -5.19 -0.85
N CYS A 259 0.99 -6.44 -1.32
CA CYS A 259 1.82 -7.46 -0.69
C CYS A 259 3.25 -6.97 -0.35
N PRO A 260 3.97 -6.23 -1.23
CA PRO A 260 5.28 -5.68 -0.89
C PRO A 260 5.27 -4.72 0.31
N SER A 261 4.18 -3.99 0.50
CA SER A 261 4.01 -3.02 1.60
C SER A 261 3.56 -3.66 2.91
N MET A 262 3.10 -4.91 2.85
CA MET A 262 2.58 -5.66 3.99
C MET A 262 3.58 -5.81 5.13
N SER A 263 4.87 -6.05 4.85
CA SER A 263 5.89 -6.23 5.91
C SER A 263 6.03 -4.98 6.79
N GLY A 264 6.08 -3.80 6.17
CA GLY A 264 6.19 -2.53 6.91
C GLY A 264 4.93 -2.23 7.72
N LEU A 265 3.76 -2.48 7.14
CA LEU A 265 2.47 -2.29 7.82
C LEU A 265 2.29 -3.26 9.00
N LEU A 266 2.72 -4.51 8.85
CA LEU A 266 2.73 -5.51 9.92
C LEU A 266 3.67 -5.11 11.06
N LEU A 267 4.89 -4.66 10.76
CA LEU A 267 5.83 -4.19 11.77
C LEU A 267 5.23 -3.01 12.57
N LEU A 268 4.61 -2.05 11.89
CA LEU A 268 3.94 -0.94 12.56
C LEU A 268 2.76 -1.43 13.43
N ALA A 269 1.95 -2.35 12.90
CA ALA A 269 0.82 -2.91 13.63
C ALA A 269 1.25 -3.76 14.84
N MET A 270 2.38 -4.46 14.77
CA MET A 270 2.95 -5.19 15.91
C MET A 270 3.25 -4.27 17.10
N SER A 271 3.60 -3.01 16.83
CA SER A 271 3.91 -2.00 17.84
C SER A 271 2.70 -1.27 18.45
N HIS A 272 1.48 -1.57 18.00
CA HIS A 272 0.30 -0.74 18.30
C HIS A 272 0.00 -0.52 19.79
N GLN A 273 0.30 -1.49 20.65
CA GLN A 273 0.04 -1.37 22.09
C GLN A 273 0.96 -0.33 22.76
N ALA A 274 2.23 -0.26 22.35
CA ALA A 274 3.19 0.72 22.88
C ALA A 274 2.92 2.13 22.37
N LEU A 275 2.28 2.24 21.21
CA LEU A 275 1.88 3.51 20.60
C LEU A 275 0.61 4.13 21.23
N LYS A 276 0.02 3.50 22.26
CA LYS A 276 -1.13 4.06 23.00
C LYS A 276 -0.73 5.25 23.88
N GLY A 277 -1.18 6.47 23.60
CA GLY A 277 -0.94 7.65 24.44
C GLY A 277 -0.62 8.94 23.65
N THR A 278 -0.37 10.04 24.37
CA THR A 278 -0.35 11.47 23.95
C THR A 278 0.29 11.84 22.60
N VAL A 279 -0.04 13.06 22.11
CA VAL A 279 0.35 13.69 20.82
C VAL A 279 1.82 13.52 20.41
N GLY A 280 2.76 13.44 21.36
CA GLY A 280 4.19 13.20 21.09
C GLY A 280 4.47 11.88 20.34
N ARG A 281 3.59 10.88 20.46
CA ARG A 281 3.71 9.58 19.78
C ARG A 281 3.21 9.58 18.34
N ALA A 282 2.45 10.58 17.90
CA ALA A 282 2.04 10.73 16.51
C ALA A 282 3.24 11.02 15.58
N ILE A 283 4.17 11.85 16.06
CA ILE A 283 5.45 12.14 15.38
C ILE A 283 6.31 10.88 15.30
N GLU A 284 6.21 10.00 16.30
CA GLU A 284 6.94 8.73 16.33
C GLU A 284 6.40 7.74 15.29
N VAL A 285 5.08 7.65 15.11
CA VAL A 285 4.45 6.89 14.01
C VAL A 285 4.92 7.41 12.65
N GLU A 286 4.97 8.73 12.45
CA GLU A 286 5.49 9.31 11.21
C GLU A 286 6.97 9.00 10.98
N ARG A 287 7.79 9.01 12.05
CA ARG A 287 9.21 8.63 11.96
C ARG A 287 9.40 7.15 11.65
N ILE A 288 8.60 6.27 12.25
CA ILE A 288 8.62 4.82 11.98
C ILE A 288 8.19 4.56 10.53
N LEU A 289 7.08 5.16 10.09
CA LEU A 289 6.62 5.07 8.70
C LEU A 289 7.72 5.58 7.76
N HIS A 290 8.33 6.73 8.03
CA HIS A 290 9.41 7.25 7.21
C HIS A 290 10.63 6.33 7.21
N TYR A 291 11.03 5.77 8.36
CA TYR A 291 12.14 4.81 8.47
C TYR A 291 11.88 3.55 7.64
N LEU A 292 10.68 2.98 7.75
CA LEU A 292 10.26 1.82 6.95
C LEU A 292 10.22 2.14 5.45
N GLN A 293 9.95 3.41 5.09
CA GLN A 293 9.81 3.90 3.71
C GLN A 293 11.14 4.30 3.04
N THR A 294 12.07 4.88 3.79
CA THR A 294 13.29 5.52 3.25
C THR A 294 14.60 4.98 3.82
N GLY A 295 14.55 4.17 4.89
CA GLY A 295 15.72 3.56 5.51
C GLY A 295 16.68 4.53 6.21
N TYR A 296 16.26 5.76 6.53
CA TYR A 296 17.11 6.87 7.00
C TYR A 296 18.26 6.45 7.97
N HIS A 297 19.52 6.75 7.56
CA HIS A 297 20.81 6.55 8.26
C HIS A 297 21.36 5.13 8.49
N ALA A 298 20.68 4.08 8.03
CA ALA A 298 21.29 2.77 7.83
C ALA A 298 21.13 2.41 6.34
N ASN A 299 21.92 1.45 5.84
CA ASN A 299 21.73 0.94 4.47
C ASN A 299 20.24 0.78 4.19
N PRO A 300 19.69 1.39 3.12
CA PRO A 300 18.27 1.32 2.83
C PRO A 300 17.85 -0.14 2.87
N CYS A 301 16.82 -0.44 3.65
CA CYS A 301 16.22 -1.76 3.63
C CYS A 301 15.84 -2.03 2.16
N LYS A 302 16.57 -2.93 1.50
CA LYS A 302 16.41 -3.29 0.08
C LYS A 302 15.05 -3.96 -0.24
N GLY A 303 14.05 -3.80 0.63
CA GLY A 303 12.70 -4.37 0.48
C GLY A 303 11.70 -3.46 -0.20
N PHE A 304 12.00 -2.16 -0.39
CA PHE A 304 11.16 -1.24 -1.16
C PHE A 304 11.97 -0.70 -2.34
N GLY A 305 11.92 -1.41 -3.48
CA GLY A 305 12.55 -0.94 -4.73
C GLY A 305 13.83 -1.64 -5.16
N GLY A 306 14.18 -2.80 -4.57
CA GLY A 306 15.17 -3.74 -5.13
C GLY A 306 14.55 -4.68 -6.14
#